data_AF-A0A7X5N0R4-F1
#
_entry.id   AF-A0A7X5N0R4-F1
#
_cell.length_a   1.000
_cell.length_b   1.000
_cell.length_c   1.000
_cell.angle_alpha   90.00
_cell.angle_beta   90.00
_cell.angle_gamma   90.00
#
_symmetry.space_group_name_H-M   'P 1'
#
loop_
_entity.id
_entity.type
_entity.pdbx_description
1 polymer ?
#
loop_
_entity_poly.entity_id
_entity_poly.type
_entity_poly.pdbx_seq_one_letter_code
_entity_poly.pdbx_strand_id
1 'polypeptide(L)' 'MSEDFPRMTSHRPYLLRALVEWINDNGMTPHVLVDAGLPGVQVPASAVKDGRVVLNIAERAVVGLQV' A
#
# COMPACT_ATOMS: atom_id res chain seq x y z
N MET A 1 -23.81 12.72 -30.14
CA MET A 1 -23.47 13.08 -28.76
C MET A 1 -22.71 11.90 -28.20
N SER A 2 -21.39 11.99 -28.12
CA SER A 2 -20.57 10.97 -27.47
C SER A 2 -20.67 11.23 -25.97
N GLU A 3 -21.30 10.32 -25.22
CA GLU A 3 -21.35 10.42 -23.77
C GLU A 3 -19.98 10.04 -23.20
N ASP A 4 -19.15 11.06 -22.99
CA ASP A 4 -17.86 10.92 -22.32
C ASP A 4 -18.11 11.03 -20.80
N PHE A 5 -18.52 9.92 -20.18
CA PHE A 5 -18.67 9.86 -18.73
C PHE A 5 -17.29 9.96 -18.06
N PRO A 6 -17.11 10.76 -17.00
CA PRO A 6 -15.84 10.86 -16.31
C PRO A 6 -15.39 9.48 -15.82
N ARG A 7 -14.24 9.01 -16.30
CA ARG A 7 -13.67 7.74 -15.85
C ARG A 7 -13.23 7.87 -14.40
N MET A 8 -13.84 7.09 -13.51
CA MET A 8 -13.45 7.06 -12.10
C MET A 8 -11.98 6.62 -11.95
N THR A 9 -11.27 7.27 -11.04
CA THR A 9 -9.89 6.89 -10.67
C THR A 9 -9.90 5.59 -9.85
N SER A 10 -8.74 4.96 -9.69
CA SER A 10 -8.64 3.72 -8.90
C SER A 10 -9.02 3.96 -7.44
N HIS A 11 -9.86 3.09 -6.87
CA HIS A 11 -10.23 3.13 -5.46
C HIS A 11 -9.16 2.51 -4.53
N ARG A 12 -8.14 1.82 -5.08
CA ARG A 12 -7.10 1.12 -4.29
C ARG A 12 -6.41 2.00 -3.22
N PRO A 13 -5.90 3.22 -3.53
CA PRO A 13 -5.23 4.04 -2.50
C PRO A 13 -6.18 4.46 -1.38
N TYR A 14 -7.47 4.65 -1.67
CA TYR A 14 -8.47 5.01 -0.67
C TYR A 14 -8.77 3.84 0.27
N LEU A 15 -8.95 2.63 -0.28
CA LEU A 15 -9.15 1.43 0.54
C LEU A 15 -7.92 1.12 1.39
N LEU A 16 -6.71 1.32 0.87
CA LEU A 16 -5.48 1.11 1.62
C LEU A 16 -5.42 2.03 2.85
N ARG A 17 -5.68 3.34 2.69
CA ARG A 17 -5.73 4.29 3.80
C ARG A 17 -6.78 3.90 4.83
N ALA A 18 -8.00 3.57 4.39
CA ALA A 18 -9.09 3.17 5.29
C ALA A 18 -8.76 1.89 6.08
N LEU A 19 -8.10 0.92 5.44
CA LEU A 19 -7.67 -0.31 6.12
C LEU A 19 -6.54 -0.05 7.13
N VAL A 20 -5.58 0.82 6.80
CA VAL A 20 -4.51 1.19 7.73
C VAL A 20 -5.08 1.85 8.98
N GLU A 21 -5.98 2.83 8.81
CA GLU A 21 -6.68 3.50 9.90
C GLU A 21 -7.47 2.50 10.76
N TRP A 22 -8.31 1.68 10.12
CA TRP A 22 -9.11 0.68 10.83
C TRP A 22 -8.25 -0.35 11.60
N ILE A 23 -7.13 -0.82 11.04
CA ILE A 23 -6.22 -1.73 11.73
C ILE A 23 -5.58 -1.05 12.95
N ASN A 24 -5.18 0.22 12.82
CA ASN A 24 -4.58 0.98 13.92
C ASN A 24 -5.58 1.22 15.06
N ASP A 25 -6.83 1.57 14.75
CA ASP A 25 -7.89 1.79 15.75
C ASP A 25 -8.17 0.53 16.61
N ASN A 26 -7.89 -0.64 16.05
CA ASN A 26 -8.02 -1.93 16.73
C ASN A 26 -6.74 -2.35 17.49
N GLY A 27 -5.75 -1.47 17.62
CA GLY A 27 -4.48 -1.76 18.31
C GLY A 27 -3.61 -2.78 17.59
N MET A 28 -3.84 -3.03 16.30
CA MET A 28 -3.14 -4.03 15.51
C MET A 28 -1.98 -3.41 14.70
N THR A 29 -1.28 -4.22 13.92
CA THR A 29 -0.10 -3.79 13.14
C THR A 29 -0.36 -3.92 11.64
N PRO A 30 -0.55 -2.82 10.90
CA PRO A 30 -0.79 -2.89 9.46
C PRO A 30 0.45 -3.33 8.70
N HIS A 31 0.25 -4.31 7.81
CA HIS A 31 1.28 -4.82 6.92
C HIS A 31 0.77 -4.78 5.47
N VAL A 32 1.66 -4.50 4.52
CA VAL A 32 1.37 -4.53 3.09
C VAL A 32 2.28 -5.53 2.40
N LEU A 33 1.69 -6.30 1.48
CA LEU A 33 2.43 -7.18 0.57
C LEU A 33 2.61 -6.45 -0.75
N VAL A 34 3.85 -6.29 -1.17
CA VAL A 34 4.22 -5.61 -2.42
C VAL A 34 4.88 -6.61 -3.37
N ASP A 35 4.53 -6.52 -4.65
CA ASP A 35 5.23 -7.22 -5.73
C ASP A 35 6.52 -6.46 -6.05
N ALA A 36 7.68 -7.07 -5.79
CA ALA A 36 8.98 -6.46 -5.98
C ALA A 36 9.44 -6.44 -7.45
N GLY A 37 8.74 -7.14 -8.36
CA GLY A 37 9.04 -7.18 -9.79
C GLY A 37 8.42 -6.03 -10.60
N LEU A 38 7.52 -5.24 -10.00
CA LEU A 38 6.85 -4.15 -10.72
C LEU A 38 7.79 -2.95 -10.95
N PRO A 39 7.72 -2.31 -12.13
CA PRO A 39 8.48 -1.09 -12.40
C PRO A 39 8.24 0.00 -11.35
N GLY A 40 9.32 0.59 -10.83
CA GLY A 40 9.26 1.67 -9.85
C GLY A 40 9.25 1.23 -8.39
N VAL A 41 9.15 -0.08 -8.09
CA VAL A 41 9.25 -0.58 -6.71
C VAL A 41 10.71 -0.54 -6.25
N GLN A 42 10.97 0.15 -5.14
CA GLN A 42 12.29 0.26 -4.54
C GLN A 42 12.24 -0.29 -3.11
N VAL A 43 12.85 -1.45 -2.90
CA VAL A 43 12.94 -2.12 -1.60
C VAL A 43 14.30 -2.79 -1.45
N PRO A 44 14.78 -3.04 -0.21
CA PRO A 44 16.01 -3.78 0.00
C PRO A 44 15.92 -5.18 -0.62
N ALA A 45 16.85 -5.53 -1.53
CA ALA A 45 16.83 -6.81 -2.22
C ALA A 45 16.87 -8.01 -1.26
N SER A 46 17.53 -7.86 -0.11
CA SER A 46 17.61 -8.89 0.94
C SER A 46 16.27 -9.18 1.63
N ALA A 47 15.30 -8.28 1.53
CA ALA A 47 13.97 -8.45 2.12
C ALA A 47 12.98 -9.17 1.18
N VAL A 48 13.33 -9.33 -0.09
CA VAL A 48 12.47 -9.96 -1.11
C VAL A 48 12.50 -11.47 -0.96
N LYS A 49 11.32 -12.10 -0.95
CA LYS A 49 11.12 -13.55 -0.94
C LYS A 49 10.06 -13.89 -1.98
N ASP A 50 10.37 -14.79 -2.90
CA ASP A 50 9.47 -15.23 -3.98
C ASP A 50 8.89 -14.06 -4.80
N GLY A 51 9.74 -13.06 -5.11
CA GLY A 51 9.35 -11.87 -5.87
C GLY A 51 8.45 -10.89 -5.11
N ARG A 52 8.23 -11.10 -3.81
CA ARG A 52 7.38 -10.25 -2.98
C ARG A 52 8.11 -9.77 -1.73
N VAL A 53 7.60 -8.71 -1.13
CA VAL A 53 8.10 -8.17 0.15
C VAL A 53 6.91 -7.81 1.03
N VAL A 54 7.02 -8.15 2.33
CA VAL A 54 6.05 -7.73 3.35
C VAL A 54 6.66 -6.56 4.09
N LEU A 55 5.95 -5.44 4.12
CA LEU A 55 6.36 -4.22 4.83
C LEU A 55 5.41 -3.97 5.99
N ASN A 56 5.98 -3.71 7.17
CA ASN A 56 5.23 -3.15 8.28
C ASN A 56 5.09 -1.64 8.06
N ILE A 57 3.85 -1.17 8.01
CA ILE A 57 3.52 0.25 7.77
C ILE A 57 2.80 0.88 8.97
N ALA A 58 2.92 0.28 10.15
CA ALA A 58 2.46 0.90 11.39
C ALA A 58 3.23 2.20 11.62
N GLU A 59 2.58 3.23 12.18
CA GLU A 59 3.20 4.55 12.39
C GLU A 59 4.52 4.46 13.18
N ARG A 60 4.61 3.54 14.14
CA ARG A 60 5.81 3.28 14.95
C ARG A 60 6.97 2.59 14.21
N ALA A 61 6.71 2.02 13.03
CA ALA A 61 7.68 1.24 12.25
C ALA A 61 8.25 2.02 11.06
N VAL A 62 7.79 3.25 10.84
CA VAL A 62 8.09 4.06 9.66
C VAL A 62 8.41 5.50 10.05
N VAL A 63 9.09 6.22 9.16
CA VAL A 63 9.32 7.67 9.29
C VAL A 63 8.90 8.31 7.96
N GLY A 64 8.00 9.31 8.03
CA GLY A 64 7.53 10.02 6.84
C GLY A 64 6.67 9.18 5.89
N LEU A 65 5.81 8.30 6.42
CA LEU A 65 4.90 7.47 5.62
C LEU A 65 3.97 8.33 4.76
N GLN A 66 3.90 8.02 3.47
CA GLN A 66 2.98 8.62 2.49
C GLN A 66 2.22 7.50 1.78
N VAL A 67 0.89 7.54 1.85
CA VAL A 67 -0.01 6.48 1.35
C VAL A 67 -1.12 7.04 0.46
#